data_AF-A0A612HCG0-F1
#
_entry.id   AF-A0A612HCG0-F1
#
_cell.length_a   1.000
_cell.length_b   1.000
_cell.length_c   1.000
_cell.angle_alpha   90.00
_cell.angle_beta   90.00
_cell.angle_gamma   90.00
#
_symmetry.space_group_name_H-M   'P 1'
#
loop_
_entity.id
_entity.type
_entity.pdbx_description
1 polymer ?
#
loop_
_entity_poly.entity_id
_entity_poly.type
_entity_poly.pdbx_seq_one_letter_code
_entity_poly.pdbx_strand_id
1 'polypeptide(L)'
;MKMNRFSQTRTWPLLSLFMLSPALQAVPNEQLDLNYVSADTSSLDPQLGLTARACHSLADPIDITFKFGEMYPPEAIYLKLKGENYTKGYAVLNPVSGGGAVADARKDPDFQVPWHVHVSGNVEGAKLKQVGGNTPPVPESYNYPFCFAHGHPFNSIGETPTLRFTSGYWPVFHPDYFKDGHKAWQRANPYGNSMTQEQYNWDQWNYYCKGRKTAADAGSYAPNLVWSDPNNTDSNKGDPQYEAANAEIRDQVRKNNDFLTYNLFYISRTPAKPAGSNSSTMNIDLDPFKDEDSGLEEFEYPFPFNAKNGYRVYLRNGHFSVRLDNRNITSMTLSVYSKYPQDVSTWTWSRDSNNSALLHLAKTGNTDIEPVSNQDSSDPYSILGFYKKLAQSHFKGTLVAQPSLNDGFKNHVPPLSLPPASDGDFSLVNTDSLTFSMGQPGFNQGQGKWTLSVLGQPLKFAPLYINNKEAVSAMQMRNACY
;
A
#
# COMPACT_ATOMS: atom_id res chain seq x y z
N MET A 1 98.79 -28.42 -25.86
CA MET A 1 97.57 -28.82 -25.12
C MET A 1 96.52 -27.74 -25.31
N LYS A 2 95.34 -28.11 -25.80
CA LYS A 2 94.24 -27.22 -26.21
C LYS A 2 92.91 -27.82 -25.72
N MET A 3 91.99 -26.94 -25.33
CA MET A 3 90.56 -27.19 -25.08
C MET A 3 89.82 -27.67 -26.33
N ASN A 4 88.74 -28.48 -26.19
CA ASN A 4 87.34 -28.02 -26.36
C ASN A 4 86.27 -29.14 -26.31
N ARG A 5 85.10 -28.76 -25.74
CA ARG A 5 83.68 -29.15 -25.98
C ARG A 5 83.16 -30.57 -25.72
N PHE A 6 81.99 -30.66 -25.06
CA PHE A 6 80.88 -31.57 -25.40
C PHE A 6 79.52 -31.08 -24.86
N SER A 7 78.44 -31.45 -25.55
CA SER A 7 77.01 -31.19 -25.32
C SER A 7 76.21 -32.49 -25.60
N GLN A 8 74.93 -32.51 -25.19
CA GLN A 8 73.81 -33.47 -25.41
C GLN A 8 73.61 -34.59 -24.35
N THR A 9 72.40 -35.07 -23.98
CA THR A 9 70.98 -34.63 -23.99
C THR A 9 70.15 -35.66 -23.19
N ARG A 10 69.06 -35.20 -22.55
CA ARG A 10 67.77 -35.89 -22.19
C ARG A 10 67.75 -37.19 -21.36
N THR A 11 67.02 -37.13 -20.23
CA THR A 11 66.43 -38.26 -19.50
C THR A 11 64.98 -37.95 -19.06
N TRP A 12 64.12 -38.96 -19.23
CA TRP A 12 62.84 -39.22 -18.53
C TRP A 12 63.12 -39.78 -17.11
N PRO A 13 62.19 -39.77 -16.12
CA PRO A 13 61.21 -40.87 -15.99
C PRO A 13 59.84 -40.56 -15.31
N LEU A 14 59.06 -41.64 -15.24
CA LEU A 14 57.66 -41.91 -14.85
C LEU A 14 57.35 -42.03 -13.32
N LEU A 15 56.05 -42.21 -13.02
CA LEU A 15 55.37 -42.66 -11.78
C LEU A 15 55.23 -41.57 -10.68
N SER A 16 54.12 -41.38 -9.96
CA SER A 16 53.08 -42.31 -9.49
C SER A 16 51.83 -41.56 -8.99
N LEU A 17 50.68 -42.20 -9.14
CA LEU A 17 49.37 -41.87 -8.59
C LEU A 17 49.36 -42.03 -7.05
N PHE A 18 49.00 -41.00 -6.28
CA PHE A 18 48.46 -41.15 -4.92
C PHE A 18 47.34 -40.13 -4.68
N MET A 19 46.17 -40.73 -4.43
CA MET A 19 44.89 -40.18 -3.99
C MET A 19 44.94 -39.19 -2.80
N LEU A 20 43.85 -38.42 -2.68
CA LEU A 20 43.26 -37.75 -1.50
C LEU A 20 43.46 -36.22 -1.39
N SER A 21 42.37 -35.49 -1.62
CA SER A 21 42.07 -34.11 -1.15
C SER A 21 42.35 -33.95 0.36
N PRO A 22 42.42 -32.75 0.99
CA PRO A 22 41.98 -31.41 0.54
C PRO A 22 42.99 -30.27 0.85
N ALA A 23 42.84 -29.08 0.25
CA ALA A 23 43.06 -27.79 0.91
C ALA A 23 43.00 -26.64 -0.11
N LEU A 24 41.97 -25.80 0.04
CA LEU A 24 42.07 -24.37 -0.22
C LEU A 24 43.15 -23.81 0.72
N GLN A 25 44.36 -23.62 0.20
CA GLN A 25 45.30 -22.65 0.75
C GLN A 25 45.48 -21.59 -0.31
N ALA A 26 45.14 -20.35 0.05
CA ALA A 26 45.58 -19.18 -0.67
C ALA A 26 47.10 -19.32 -0.88
N VAL A 27 47.51 -19.36 -2.14
CA VAL A 27 48.90 -19.15 -2.53
C VAL A 27 49.06 -17.65 -2.73
N PRO A 28 49.73 -16.93 -1.82
CA PRO A 28 50.27 -15.62 -2.12
C PRO A 28 51.51 -15.85 -3.00
N ASN A 29 51.56 -15.19 -4.15
CA ASN A 29 52.73 -15.09 -5.04
C ASN A 29 53.07 -16.32 -5.92
N GLU A 30 52.08 -16.90 -6.58
CA GLU A 30 52.34 -17.48 -7.91
C GLU A 30 51.85 -16.50 -8.97
N GLN A 31 52.81 -15.88 -9.67
CA GLN A 31 52.55 -15.24 -10.94
C GLN A 31 51.88 -16.27 -11.84
N LEU A 32 50.58 -16.10 -12.10
CA LEU A 32 49.97 -16.57 -13.32
C LEU A 32 50.77 -15.92 -14.45
N ASP A 33 51.73 -16.67 -14.99
CA ASP A 33 52.53 -16.29 -16.14
C ASP A 33 51.65 -16.34 -17.40
N LEU A 34 50.62 -15.51 -17.42
CA LEU A 34 49.97 -15.05 -18.63
C LEU A 34 50.82 -13.88 -19.11
N ASN A 35 51.87 -14.19 -19.86
CA ASN A 35 52.55 -13.22 -20.71
C ASN A 35 51.52 -12.61 -21.66
N TYR A 36 50.87 -11.53 -21.23
CA TYR A 36 50.12 -10.62 -22.09
C TYR A 36 51.12 -9.89 -22.96
N VAL A 37 51.47 -10.48 -24.10
CA VAL A 37 51.91 -9.70 -25.25
C VAL A 37 50.63 -9.12 -25.84
N SER A 38 50.52 -7.79 -25.88
CA SER A 38 49.44 -7.11 -26.58
C SER A 38 49.38 -7.66 -28.00
N ALA A 39 48.37 -8.47 -28.30
CA ALA A 39 48.19 -9.03 -29.62
C ALA A 39 47.88 -7.87 -30.58
N ASP A 40 48.70 -7.75 -31.62
CA ASP A 40 48.43 -6.89 -32.78
C ASP A 40 46.99 -7.15 -33.27
N THR A 41 46.22 -6.07 -33.34
CA THR A 41 44.75 -6.01 -33.33
C THR A 41 44.06 -6.42 -34.64
N SER A 42 44.59 -7.40 -35.38
CA SER A 42 43.96 -7.88 -36.63
C SER A 42 43.18 -9.19 -36.51
N SER A 43 43.16 -9.83 -35.34
CA SER A 43 42.13 -10.83 -35.01
C SER A 43 41.80 -10.75 -33.52
N LEU A 44 40.65 -10.17 -33.19
CA LEU A 44 40.01 -10.48 -31.91
C LEU A 44 39.84 -12.00 -31.88
N ASP A 45 40.59 -12.67 -31.00
CA ASP A 45 40.37 -14.09 -30.71
C ASP A 45 38.86 -14.29 -30.51
N PRO A 46 38.21 -15.24 -31.21
CA PRO A 46 36.81 -15.54 -31.00
C PRO A 46 36.46 -15.68 -29.52
N GLN A 47 37.39 -16.14 -28.68
CA GLN A 47 37.21 -16.22 -27.23
C GLN A 47 37.10 -14.85 -26.55
N LEU A 48 37.87 -13.84 -26.97
CA LEU A 48 37.79 -12.45 -26.47
C LEU A 48 36.47 -11.77 -26.88
N GLY A 49 36.00 -12.02 -28.10
CA GLY A 49 34.69 -11.54 -28.55
C GLY A 49 33.52 -12.21 -27.84
N LEU A 50 33.68 -13.46 -27.44
CA LEU A 50 32.67 -14.24 -26.70
C LEU A 50 32.64 -13.87 -25.21
N THR A 51 33.78 -13.64 -24.56
CA THR A 51 33.84 -13.17 -23.17
C THR A 51 33.29 -11.74 -23.04
N ALA A 52 33.60 -10.85 -23.99
CA ALA A 52 33.06 -9.49 -24.02
C ALA A 52 31.52 -9.42 -24.13
N ARG A 53 30.86 -10.49 -24.63
CA ARG A 53 29.39 -10.58 -24.67
C ARG A 53 28.77 -11.18 -23.41
N ALA A 54 29.57 -11.87 -22.59
CA ALA A 54 29.08 -12.56 -21.40
C ALA A 54 29.10 -11.69 -20.14
N CYS A 55 29.88 -10.60 -20.15
CA CYS A 55 30.05 -9.69 -19.03
C CYS A 55 29.31 -8.38 -19.29
N HIS A 56 28.76 -7.75 -18.25
CA HIS A 56 28.27 -6.39 -18.40
C HIS A 56 29.40 -5.37 -18.45
N SER A 57 29.22 -4.36 -19.28
CA SER A 57 30.03 -3.15 -19.30
C SER A 57 29.27 -1.97 -18.69
N LEU A 58 29.97 -0.89 -18.36
CA LEU A 58 29.29 0.36 -17.95
C LEU A 58 28.48 0.99 -19.08
N ALA A 59 28.70 0.59 -20.34
CA ALA A 59 27.93 1.01 -21.50
C ALA A 59 26.54 0.37 -21.56
N ASP A 60 26.35 -0.74 -20.86
CA ASP A 60 25.12 -1.54 -20.97
C ASP A 60 23.98 -0.86 -20.21
N PRO A 61 22.74 -0.95 -20.71
CA PRO A 61 21.59 -0.42 -19.99
C PRO A 61 21.36 -1.18 -18.69
N ILE A 62 20.67 -0.57 -17.73
CA ILE A 62 20.26 -1.21 -16.49
C ILE A 62 18.83 -0.78 -16.14
N ASP A 63 18.05 -1.75 -15.65
CA ASP A 63 16.71 -1.51 -15.15
C ASP A 63 16.70 -1.46 -13.61
N ILE A 64 16.09 -0.40 -13.08
CA ILE A 64 15.84 -0.21 -11.65
C ILE A 64 14.33 -0.20 -11.44
N THR A 65 13.82 -1.27 -10.85
CA THR A 65 12.38 -1.47 -10.63
C THR A 65 11.99 -1.09 -9.21
N PHE A 66 10.87 -0.40 -9.04
CA PHE A 66 10.25 -0.10 -7.75
C PHE A 66 8.87 -0.73 -7.68
N LYS A 67 8.67 -1.61 -6.71
CA LYS A 67 7.42 -2.30 -6.40
C LYS A 67 6.89 -1.78 -5.08
N PHE A 68 5.67 -1.28 -5.09
CA PHE A 68 4.95 -0.81 -3.92
C PHE A 68 3.76 -1.73 -3.69
N GLY A 69 3.77 -2.44 -2.57
CA GLY A 69 2.63 -3.26 -2.15
C GLY A 69 1.55 -2.43 -1.46
N GLU A 70 0.63 -3.12 -0.77
CA GLU A 70 -0.37 -2.46 0.05
C GLU A 70 0.28 -1.65 1.18
N MET A 71 -0.02 -0.35 1.24
CA MET A 71 0.45 0.53 2.32
C MET A 71 -0.29 1.88 2.37
N TYR A 72 -0.25 2.52 3.54
CA TYR A 72 -0.33 3.98 3.61
C TYR A 72 1.08 4.50 3.29
N PRO A 73 1.31 5.14 2.13
CA PRO A 73 2.63 5.60 1.77
C PRO A 73 3.12 6.63 2.80
N PRO A 74 4.45 6.72 2.98
CA PRO A 74 5.08 7.86 3.65
C PRO A 74 4.73 9.17 2.91
N GLU A 75 5.00 10.32 3.53
CA GLU A 75 4.62 11.62 2.97
C GLU A 75 5.25 11.87 1.60
N ALA A 76 6.48 11.39 1.40
CA ALA A 76 7.12 11.39 0.09
C ALA A 76 8.19 10.30 -0.04
N ILE A 77 8.43 9.84 -1.27
CA ILE A 77 9.53 8.95 -1.65
C ILE A 77 10.21 9.55 -2.87
N TYR A 78 11.53 9.65 -2.82
CA TYR A 78 12.34 10.21 -3.90
C TYR A 78 13.43 9.24 -4.31
N LEU A 79 13.60 9.09 -5.62
CA LEU A 79 14.80 8.54 -6.21
C LEU A 79 15.63 9.69 -6.78
N LYS A 80 16.90 9.75 -6.43
CA LYS A 80 17.87 10.63 -7.05
C LYS A 80 18.97 9.81 -7.70
N LEU A 81 19.20 10.05 -8.98
CA LEU A 81 20.21 9.38 -9.78
C LEU A 81 21.20 10.41 -10.32
N LYS A 82 22.48 10.06 -10.26
CA LYS A 82 23.55 10.79 -10.90
C LYS A 82 24.40 9.85 -11.73
N GLY A 83 24.73 10.27 -12.95
CA GLY A 83 25.55 9.48 -13.87
C GLY A 83 26.17 10.33 -14.95
N GLU A 84 26.88 9.67 -15.85
CA GLU A 84 27.69 10.31 -16.89
C GLU A 84 27.59 9.50 -18.19
N ASN A 85 27.75 10.18 -19.34
CA ASN A 85 27.88 9.49 -20.62
C ASN A 85 29.05 8.49 -20.56
N TYR A 86 28.87 7.31 -21.14
CA TYR A 86 29.93 6.31 -21.21
C TYR A 86 30.69 6.42 -22.53
N THR A 87 32.02 6.53 -22.48
CA THR A 87 32.86 6.51 -23.69
C THR A 87 33.12 5.08 -24.14
N LYS A 88 32.73 4.74 -25.38
CA LYS A 88 32.96 3.42 -25.97
C LYS A 88 34.47 3.18 -26.15
N GLY A 89 34.99 2.10 -25.57
CA GLY A 89 36.40 1.72 -25.66
C GLY A 89 36.75 1.01 -26.96
N TYR A 90 36.84 1.72 -28.10
CA TYR A 90 37.45 1.15 -29.32
C TYR A 90 38.95 1.42 -29.33
N ALA A 91 39.76 0.46 -28.87
CA ALA A 91 41.23 0.58 -28.88
C ALA A 91 41.81 0.84 -30.29
N VAL A 92 41.09 0.43 -31.35
CA VAL A 92 41.49 0.56 -32.77
C VAL A 92 41.36 2.00 -33.30
N LEU A 93 40.59 2.86 -32.64
CA LEU A 93 40.37 4.26 -33.05
C LEU A 93 41.12 5.26 -32.18
N ASN A 94 42.00 4.82 -31.28
CA ASN A 94 42.99 5.73 -30.71
C ASN A 94 43.90 6.18 -31.87
N PRO A 95 43.86 7.46 -32.29
CA PRO A 95 44.67 7.91 -33.39
C PRO A 95 46.14 7.78 -32.98
N VAL A 96 46.89 7.06 -33.81
CA VAL A 96 48.34 7.00 -33.76
C VAL A 96 48.87 8.43 -33.71
N SER A 97 49.47 8.79 -32.58
CA SER A 97 50.35 9.93 -32.32
C SER A 97 50.48 10.97 -33.45
N GLY A 98 49.85 12.14 -33.26
CA GLY A 98 50.12 13.32 -34.07
C GLY A 98 49.24 14.52 -33.74
N GLY A 99 49.70 15.40 -32.85
CA GLY A 99 49.35 16.83 -32.81
C GLY A 99 47.88 17.23 -32.63
N GLY A 100 47.53 17.71 -31.43
CA GLY A 100 46.51 18.75 -31.23
C GLY A 100 45.03 18.37 -31.32
N ALA A 101 44.64 17.27 -31.96
CA ALA A 101 43.22 16.89 -32.15
C ALA A 101 42.72 15.75 -31.23
N VAL A 102 43.54 15.31 -30.26
CA VAL A 102 43.31 14.09 -29.45
C VAL A 102 42.33 14.30 -28.29
N ALA A 103 42.02 15.55 -27.92
CA ALA A 103 41.19 15.85 -26.75
C ALA A 103 39.67 15.72 -26.98
N ASP A 104 39.19 15.63 -28.22
CA ASP A 104 37.75 15.70 -28.53
C ASP A 104 37.12 14.45 -29.16
N ALA A 105 37.88 13.46 -29.63
CA ALA A 105 37.30 12.21 -30.15
C ALA A 105 36.51 11.44 -29.08
N ARG A 106 36.88 11.55 -27.80
CA ARG A 106 36.10 10.97 -26.67
C ARG A 106 34.82 11.74 -26.35
N LYS A 107 34.67 12.97 -26.88
CA LYS A 107 33.48 13.81 -26.73
C LYS A 107 32.56 13.75 -27.93
N ASP A 108 32.98 13.09 -29.01
CA ASP A 108 32.13 12.86 -30.17
C ASP A 108 30.95 11.98 -29.75
N PRO A 109 29.70 12.43 -29.97
CA PRO A 109 28.50 11.66 -29.64
C PRO A 109 28.50 10.23 -30.20
N ASP A 110 29.14 9.98 -31.34
CA ASP A 110 29.18 8.65 -31.97
C ASP A 110 29.98 7.64 -31.11
N PHE A 111 30.96 8.13 -30.35
CA PHE A 111 31.77 7.33 -29.43
C PHE A 111 31.24 7.33 -27.99
N GLN A 112 30.05 7.90 -27.77
CA GLN A 112 29.40 7.88 -26.46
C GLN A 112 28.16 6.99 -26.45
N VAL A 113 27.87 6.43 -25.29
CA VAL A 113 26.51 5.99 -24.93
C VAL A 113 25.97 7.07 -23.99
N PRO A 114 24.90 7.79 -24.38
CA PRO A 114 24.39 8.90 -23.59
C PRO A 114 23.86 8.41 -22.25
N TRP A 115 24.00 9.23 -21.22
CA TRP A 115 23.28 9.07 -19.98
C TRP A 115 21.86 9.59 -20.20
N HIS A 116 20.90 8.69 -20.07
CA HIS A 116 19.50 9.01 -20.23
C HIS A 116 18.68 8.10 -19.32
N VAL A 117 17.66 8.69 -18.69
CA VAL A 117 16.77 8.05 -17.74
C VAL A 117 15.38 8.02 -18.33
N HIS A 118 14.77 6.84 -18.36
CA HIS A 118 13.41 6.59 -18.78
C HIS A 118 12.60 6.03 -17.60
N VAL A 119 11.56 6.73 -17.18
CA VAL A 119 10.67 6.29 -16.09
C VAL A 119 9.31 5.95 -16.68
N SER A 120 8.89 4.70 -16.47
CA SER A 120 7.56 4.22 -16.81
C SER A 120 6.91 3.51 -15.62
N GLY A 121 5.59 3.38 -15.59
CA GLY A 121 4.95 2.68 -14.49
C GLY A 121 3.45 2.81 -14.38
N ASN A 122 2.93 2.28 -13.28
CA ASN A 122 1.54 2.38 -12.91
C ASN A 122 1.38 2.32 -11.39
N VAL A 123 0.24 2.83 -10.93
CA VAL A 123 -0.16 2.79 -9.52
C VAL A 123 -1.64 2.52 -9.42
N GLU A 124 -2.02 1.67 -8.46
CA GLU A 124 -3.38 1.38 -8.07
C GLU A 124 -3.58 1.77 -6.60
N GLY A 125 -4.66 2.49 -6.33
CA GLY A 125 -4.96 2.98 -4.99
C GLY A 125 -6.03 4.06 -5.02
N ALA A 126 -6.21 4.74 -3.89
CA ALA A 126 -7.16 5.84 -3.78
C ALA A 126 -6.65 6.95 -2.84
N LYS A 127 -7.04 8.18 -3.16
CA LYS A 127 -7.04 9.33 -2.25
C LYS A 127 -8.34 9.29 -1.45
N LEU A 128 -8.20 9.27 -0.12
CA LEU A 128 -9.29 9.28 0.84
C LEU A 128 -9.52 10.71 1.31
N LYS A 129 -10.72 11.24 1.04
CA LYS A 129 -11.18 12.54 1.57
C LYS A 129 -12.19 12.32 2.67
N GLN A 130 -11.96 12.90 3.85
CA GLN A 130 -13.04 13.03 4.83
C GLN A 130 -13.99 14.16 4.41
N VAL A 131 -15.26 13.84 4.25
CA VAL A 131 -16.34 14.79 3.97
C VAL A 131 -17.24 14.84 5.19
N GLY A 132 -17.26 16.00 5.86
CA GLY A 132 -18.18 16.29 6.95
C GLY A 132 -19.51 16.82 6.43
N GLY A 133 -20.62 16.32 6.96
CA GLY A 133 -21.96 16.87 6.75
C GLY A 133 -22.62 17.18 8.09
N ASN A 134 -23.33 18.30 8.17
CA ASN A 134 -24.13 18.64 9.33
C ASN A 134 -25.54 18.06 9.15
N THR A 135 -26.01 17.31 10.13
CA THR A 135 -27.43 16.95 10.24
C THR A 135 -28.15 18.04 11.01
N PRO A 136 -29.26 18.60 10.48
CA PRO A 136 -30.02 19.61 11.20
C PRO A 136 -30.63 19.01 12.47
N PRO A 137 -30.86 19.82 13.51
CA PRO A 137 -31.55 19.35 14.71
C PRO A 137 -32.97 18.92 14.35
N VAL A 138 -33.43 17.82 14.95
CA VAL A 138 -34.82 17.37 14.83
C VAL A 138 -35.56 17.88 16.07
N PRO A 139 -36.57 18.77 15.94
CA PRO A 139 -37.35 19.24 17.08
C PRO A 139 -38.17 18.09 17.68
N GLU A 140 -38.50 18.21 18.97
CA GLU A 140 -39.42 17.29 19.62
C GLU A 140 -40.82 17.42 19.02
N SER A 141 -41.48 16.30 18.73
CA SER A 141 -42.84 16.28 18.19
C SER A 141 -43.72 15.29 18.94
N TYR A 142 -44.98 15.69 19.18
CA TYR A 142 -46.02 14.85 19.75
C TYR A 142 -47.05 14.57 18.67
N ASN A 143 -47.17 13.31 18.25
CA ASN A 143 -47.91 12.93 17.05
C ASN A 143 -49.23 12.25 17.43
N TYR A 144 -50.23 12.45 16.56
CA TYR A 144 -51.57 11.88 16.67
C TYR A 144 -52.27 12.22 18.00
N PRO A 145 -52.69 13.48 18.18
CA PRO A 145 -53.39 13.87 19.39
C PRO A 145 -54.76 13.17 19.48
N PHE A 146 -55.16 12.83 20.70
CA PHE A 146 -56.47 12.28 21.03
C PHE A 146 -56.94 12.82 22.38
N CYS A 147 -58.22 12.69 22.71
CA CYS A 147 -58.76 13.13 24.00
C CYS A 147 -59.81 12.16 24.54
N PHE A 148 -60.17 12.25 25.81
CA PHE A 148 -61.19 11.38 26.43
C PHE A 148 -62.52 12.10 26.67
N ALA A 149 -63.60 11.61 26.10
CA ALA A 149 -64.94 12.18 26.28
C ALA A 149 -65.75 11.41 27.35
N HIS A 150 -66.52 12.13 28.16
CA HIS A 150 -67.41 11.55 29.15
C HIS A 150 -68.72 11.08 28.50
N GLY A 151 -69.14 9.86 28.82
CA GLY A 151 -70.47 9.36 28.53
C GLY A 151 -70.66 8.84 27.11
N HIS A 152 -71.51 7.81 27.02
CA HIS A 152 -72.21 7.43 25.81
C HIS A 152 -73.71 7.32 26.16
N PRO A 153 -74.64 7.80 25.31
CA PRO A 153 -76.08 7.57 25.51
C PRO A 153 -76.56 6.20 25.01
N PHE A 154 -75.69 5.20 24.80
CA PHE A 154 -76.11 3.92 24.20
C PHE A 154 -75.60 2.70 24.98
N ASN A 155 -76.49 2.17 25.81
CA ASN A 155 -76.38 0.94 26.59
C ASN A 155 -76.44 -0.33 25.72
N SER A 156 -75.48 -0.65 24.85
CA SER A 156 -75.51 -1.96 24.16
C SER A 156 -74.26 -2.34 23.37
N ILE A 157 -73.05 -2.26 23.93
CA ILE A 157 -71.93 -3.04 23.40
C ILE A 157 -71.22 -3.67 24.60
N GLY A 158 -71.21 -4.99 24.64
CA GLY A 158 -70.70 -5.79 25.75
C GLY A 158 -69.31 -5.35 26.19
N GLU A 159 -69.08 -5.41 27.50
CA GLU A 159 -67.86 -5.00 28.19
C GLU A 159 -66.59 -5.46 27.46
N THR A 160 -65.96 -4.57 26.70
CA THR A 160 -64.61 -4.80 26.19
C THR A 160 -63.61 -4.52 27.32
N PRO A 161 -62.66 -5.42 27.62
CA PRO A 161 -61.76 -5.32 28.77
C PRO A 161 -60.90 -4.04 28.83
N THR A 162 -60.69 -3.36 27.71
CA THR A 162 -59.79 -2.20 27.58
C THR A 162 -60.36 -0.89 28.12
N LEU A 163 -61.70 -0.74 28.23
CA LEU A 163 -62.35 0.48 28.74
C LEU A 163 -62.48 0.52 30.28
N ARG A 164 -62.04 -0.54 30.98
CA ARG A 164 -62.09 -0.59 32.45
C ARG A 164 -61.10 0.38 33.11
N PHE A 165 -60.03 0.76 32.43
CA PHE A 165 -58.97 1.63 32.98
C PHE A 165 -59.31 3.12 32.89
N THR A 166 -60.22 3.49 32.01
CA THR A 166 -60.64 4.87 31.80
C THR A 166 -62.00 5.15 32.44
N SER A 167 -62.48 4.34 33.40
CA SER A 167 -63.74 4.59 34.13
C SER A 167 -64.95 4.96 33.24
N GLY A 168 -65.04 4.41 32.02
CA GLY A 168 -66.11 4.71 31.06
C GLY A 168 -65.85 5.89 30.11
N TYR A 169 -64.69 6.53 30.16
CA TYR A 169 -64.27 7.53 29.17
C TYR A 169 -63.77 6.86 27.89
N TRP A 170 -64.15 7.41 26.73
CA TRP A 170 -63.77 6.87 25.42
C TRP A 170 -62.81 7.81 24.67
N PRO A 171 -61.82 7.28 23.92
CA PRO A 171 -60.86 8.09 23.19
C PRO A 171 -61.44 8.63 21.88
N VAL A 172 -61.30 9.93 21.67
CA VAL A 172 -61.63 10.68 20.45
C VAL A 172 -60.32 11.06 19.77
N PHE A 173 -60.04 10.49 18.61
CA PHE A 173 -58.77 10.72 17.89
C PHE A 173 -58.88 11.91 16.94
N HIS A 174 -57.78 12.65 16.77
CA HIS A 174 -57.67 13.65 15.71
C HIS A 174 -57.80 12.97 14.34
N PRO A 175 -58.49 13.57 13.36
CA PRO A 175 -58.73 12.94 12.06
C PRO A 175 -57.48 12.46 11.32
N ASP A 176 -56.34 13.15 11.50
CA ASP A 176 -55.06 12.76 10.89
C ASP A 176 -54.56 11.38 11.34
N TYR A 177 -54.96 10.89 12.52
CA TYR A 177 -54.66 9.53 12.95
C TYR A 177 -55.15 8.48 11.95
N PHE A 178 -56.28 8.71 11.29
CA PHE A 178 -56.85 7.75 10.34
C PHE A 178 -56.26 7.86 8.92
N LYS A 179 -55.61 8.99 8.59
CA LYS A 179 -55.00 9.21 7.26
C LYS A 179 -53.78 8.32 7.04
N ASP A 180 -53.07 7.99 8.11
CA ASP A 180 -51.86 7.15 8.08
C ASP A 180 -52.18 5.64 8.14
N GLY A 181 -53.43 5.26 7.86
CA GLY A 181 -53.85 3.86 7.78
C GLY A 181 -54.07 3.18 9.14
N HIS A 182 -54.00 3.92 10.25
CA HIS A 182 -54.32 3.38 11.57
C HIS A 182 -55.81 3.03 11.68
N LYS A 183 -56.09 1.82 12.17
CA LYS A 183 -57.43 1.31 12.42
C LYS A 183 -57.73 1.32 13.92
N ALA A 184 -58.10 2.46 14.48
CA ALA A 184 -58.85 2.47 15.75
C ALA A 184 -60.32 2.10 15.48
N TRP A 185 -61.14 1.97 16.54
CA TRP A 185 -62.59 1.76 16.47
C TRP A 185 -63.29 2.83 15.62
N GLN A 186 -63.22 2.69 14.29
CA GLN A 186 -63.99 3.46 13.35
C GLN A 186 -65.43 3.00 13.54
N ARG A 187 -66.19 3.75 14.33
CA ARG A 187 -67.64 3.56 14.31
C ARG A 187 -68.15 4.04 12.97
N ALA A 188 -69.01 3.23 12.38
CA ALA A 188 -69.76 3.64 11.19
C ALA A 188 -70.43 4.98 11.49
N ASN A 189 -70.23 5.96 10.61
CA ASN A 189 -70.92 7.24 10.70
C ASN A 189 -72.44 7.01 10.87
N PRO A 190 -73.04 7.37 12.03
CA PRO A 190 -74.45 7.12 12.28
C PRO A 190 -75.35 7.97 11.36
N TYR A 191 -74.79 9.02 10.75
CA TYR A 191 -75.46 9.88 9.78
C TYR A 191 -75.42 9.32 8.34
N GLY A 192 -74.79 8.16 8.12
CA GLY A 192 -74.75 7.50 6.82
C GLY A 192 -74.22 8.40 5.71
N ASN A 193 -74.94 8.51 4.59
CA ASN A 193 -74.54 9.26 3.39
C ASN A 193 -74.60 10.79 3.53
N SER A 194 -75.16 11.34 4.62
CA SER A 194 -75.31 12.80 4.77
C SER A 194 -74.05 13.51 5.28
N MET A 195 -73.00 12.75 5.64
CA MET A 195 -71.73 13.28 6.12
C MET A 195 -70.60 12.28 5.80
N THR A 196 -69.41 12.74 5.43
CA THR A 196 -68.27 11.83 5.25
C THR A 196 -67.72 11.38 6.60
N GLN A 197 -67.04 10.24 6.64
CA GLN A 197 -66.40 9.77 7.89
C GLN A 197 -65.37 10.78 8.42
N GLU A 198 -64.66 11.49 7.54
CA GLU A 198 -63.71 12.53 7.93
C GLU A 198 -64.40 13.74 8.56
N GLN A 199 -65.53 14.19 8.00
CA GLN A 199 -66.34 15.26 8.58
C GLN A 199 -66.89 14.87 9.96
N TYR A 200 -67.40 13.65 10.10
CA TYR A 200 -67.86 13.12 11.39
C TYR A 200 -66.74 13.10 12.43
N ASN A 201 -65.54 12.63 12.06
CA ASN A 201 -64.39 12.61 12.97
C ASN A 201 -63.95 14.03 13.37
N TRP A 202 -63.97 15.00 12.44
CA TRP A 202 -63.69 16.40 12.76
C TRP A 202 -64.72 17.01 13.71
N ASP A 203 -66.01 16.74 13.52
CA ASP A 203 -67.07 17.25 14.39
C ASP A 203 -66.95 16.68 15.80
N GLN A 204 -66.68 15.37 15.93
CA GLN A 204 -66.41 14.72 17.21
C GLN A 204 -65.18 15.34 17.89
N TRP A 205 -64.08 15.51 17.15
CA TRP A 205 -62.87 16.14 17.65
C TRP A 205 -63.13 17.57 18.15
N ASN A 206 -63.80 18.40 17.34
CA ASN A 206 -64.10 19.78 17.68
C ASN A 206 -65.07 19.91 18.85
N TYR A 207 -66.00 18.98 18.99
CA TYR A 207 -66.96 18.99 20.09
C TYR A 207 -66.31 18.57 21.41
N TYR A 208 -65.52 17.50 21.41
CA TYR A 208 -64.99 16.90 22.65
C TYR A 208 -63.59 17.35 23.04
N CYS A 209 -62.73 17.67 22.06
CA CYS A 209 -61.30 17.88 22.29
C CYS A 209 -60.86 19.34 22.18
N LYS A 210 -61.71 20.23 21.66
CA LYS A 210 -61.39 21.66 21.53
C LYS A 210 -61.17 22.30 22.91
N GLY A 211 -60.08 23.04 23.04
CA GLY A 211 -59.74 23.80 24.26
C GLY A 211 -59.06 22.98 25.36
N ARG A 212 -58.73 21.70 25.11
CA ARG A 212 -57.94 20.88 26.04
C ARG A 212 -56.47 21.28 26.02
N LYS A 213 -55.80 21.07 27.15
CA LYS A 213 -54.37 21.36 27.32
C LYS A 213 -53.52 20.45 26.45
N THR A 214 -52.60 21.04 25.71
CA THR A 214 -51.64 20.37 24.84
C THR A 214 -50.40 19.94 25.62
N ALA A 215 -49.52 19.16 24.98
CA ALA A 215 -48.18 18.88 25.50
C ALA A 215 -47.40 20.17 25.84
N ALA A 216 -47.56 21.24 25.05
CA ALA A 216 -46.90 22.53 25.31
C ALA A 216 -47.40 23.18 26.62
N ASP A 217 -48.68 23.02 26.95
CA ASP A 217 -49.28 23.56 28.17
C ASP A 217 -48.90 22.77 29.43
N ALA A 218 -48.50 21.49 29.27
CA ALA A 218 -48.18 20.58 30.36
C ALA A 218 -46.73 20.69 30.87
N GLY A 219 -45.84 21.36 30.14
CA GLY A 219 -44.44 21.56 30.54
C GLY A 219 -43.72 20.24 30.82
N SER A 220 -43.14 20.10 32.02
CA SER A 220 -42.42 18.88 32.42
C SER A 220 -43.29 17.61 32.48
N TYR A 221 -44.62 17.74 32.48
CA TYR A 221 -45.56 16.63 32.49
C TYR A 221 -45.96 16.16 31.08
N ALA A 222 -45.50 16.82 30.01
CA ALA A 222 -45.82 16.45 28.63
C ALA A 222 -45.52 14.99 28.26
N PRO A 223 -44.41 14.36 28.73
CA PRO A 223 -44.16 12.94 28.47
C PRO A 223 -45.27 12.02 29.00
N ASN A 224 -45.96 12.42 30.06
CA ASN A 224 -47.04 11.65 30.70
C ASN A 224 -48.37 11.77 29.93
N LEU A 225 -48.39 12.53 28.83
CA LEU A 225 -49.51 12.61 27.90
C LEU A 225 -49.33 11.65 26.72
N VAL A 226 -48.20 10.95 26.62
CA VAL A 226 -47.99 9.91 25.60
C VAL A 226 -48.63 8.61 26.06
N TRP A 227 -49.61 8.15 25.30
CA TRP A 227 -50.36 6.94 25.58
C TRP A 227 -50.53 6.19 24.28
N SER A 228 -49.93 5.00 24.19
CA SER A 228 -50.08 4.22 22.96
C SER A 228 -51.53 3.84 22.76
N ASP A 229 -51.89 3.74 21.49
CA ASP A 229 -52.80 2.74 20.95
C ASP A 229 -53.57 1.91 21.99
N PRO A 230 -54.64 2.36 22.69
CA PRO A 230 -55.30 1.48 23.67
C PRO A 230 -55.89 0.21 23.03
N ASN A 231 -55.91 0.14 21.69
CA ASN A 231 -56.30 -1.03 20.89
C ASN A 231 -55.13 -1.86 20.34
N ASN A 232 -53.89 -1.39 20.47
CA ASN A 232 -52.71 -2.07 19.95
C ASN A 232 -51.78 -2.47 21.10
N THR A 233 -52.10 -3.60 21.73
CA THR A 233 -51.43 -4.08 22.96
C THR A 233 -50.02 -4.65 22.75
N ASP A 234 -49.52 -4.75 21.50
CA ASP A 234 -48.31 -5.53 21.21
C ASP A 234 -47.10 -4.71 20.74
N SER A 235 -47.24 -3.48 20.24
CA SER A 235 -46.10 -2.80 19.59
C SER A 235 -45.09 -2.11 20.53
N ASN A 236 -45.46 -1.80 21.78
CA ASN A 236 -44.61 -1.05 22.73
C ASN A 236 -44.39 -1.78 24.07
N LYS A 237 -44.72 -3.07 24.14
CA LYS A 237 -44.58 -3.89 25.35
C LYS A 237 -43.08 -4.09 25.65
N GLY A 238 -42.60 -3.55 26.78
CA GLY A 238 -41.20 -3.67 27.21
C GLY A 238 -40.36 -2.39 27.16
N ASP A 239 -40.90 -1.23 26.76
CA ASP A 239 -40.22 0.06 26.97
C ASP A 239 -40.47 0.57 28.41
N PRO A 240 -39.41 0.71 29.25
CA PRO A 240 -39.56 1.12 30.65
C PRO A 240 -40.16 2.52 30.84
N GLN A 241 -39.90 3.46 29.91
CA GLN A 241 -40.46 4.81 29.99
C GLN A 241 -41.97 4.79 29.71
N TYR A 242 -42.37 3.93 28.79
CA TYR A 242 -43.76 3.72 28.42
C TYR A 242 -44.57 3.02 29.53
N GLU A 243 -44.00 2.03 30.20
CA GLU A 243 -44.63 1.36 31.34
C GLU A 243 -44.79 2.29 32.57
N ALA A 244 -43.78 3.15 32.81
CA ALA A 244 -43.84 4.17 33.86
C ALA A 244 -44.90 5.23 33.58
N ALA A 245 -44.96 5.76 32.35
CA ALA A 245 -45.99 6.73 31.95
C ALA A 245 -47.41 6.14 32.08
N ASN A 246 -47.63 4.90 31.63
CA ASN A 246 -48.91 4.22 31.81
C ASN A 246 -49.26 3.93 33.27
N ALA A 247 -48.28 3.67 34.13
CA ALA A 247 -48.52 3.51 35.56
C ALA A 247 -48.91 4.84 36.23
N GLU A 248 -48.24 5.93 35.86
CA GLU A 248 -48.53 7.27 36.37
C GLU A 248 -49.88 7.79 35.87
N ILE A 249 -50.22 7.61 34.58
CA ILE A 249 -51.55 7.94 34.05
C ILE A 249 -52.62 7.17 34.83
N ARG A 250 -52.44 5.87 35.08
CA ARG A 250 -53.39 5.07 35.87
C ARG A 250 -53.55 5.58 37.29
N ASP A 251 -52.48 6.05 37.92
CA ASP A 251 -52.52 6.65 39.26
C ASP A 251 -53.23 8.02 39.24
N GLN A 252 -52.97 8.85 38.24
CA GLN A 252 -53.64 10.14 38.06
C GLN A 252 -55.14 9.98 37.80
N VAL A 253 -55.54 9.03 36.94
CA VAL A 253 -56.95 8.70 36.69
C VAL A 253 -57.66 8.24 37.97
N ARG A 254 -56.99 7.42 38.79
CA ARG A 254 -57.54 6.98 40.09
C ARG A 254 -57.71 8.13 41.08
N LYS A 255 -56.80 9.10 41.07
CA LYS A 255 -56.80 10.24 41.99
C LYS A 255 -57.75 11.36 41.56
N ASN A 256 -57.87 11.59 40.25
CA ASN A 256 -58.74 12.61 39.68
C ASN A 256 -59.15 12.26 38.25
N ASN A 257 -60.41 11.90 38.04
CA ASN A 257 -60.97 11.62 36.71
C ASN A 257 -60.89 12.81 35.75
N ASP A 258 -60.77 14.02 36.27
CA ASP A 258 -60.68 15.23 35.46
C ASP A 258 -59.40 15.30 34.62
N PHE A 259 -58.35 14.55 34.99
CA PHE A 259 -57.10 14.46 34.24
C PHE A 259 -57.35 14.01 32.79
N LEU A 260 -58.29 13.08 32.57
CA LEU A 260 -58.65 12.59 31.24
C LEU A 260 -59.41 13.64 30.43
N THR A 261 -60.24 14.46 31.08
CA THR A 261 -61.08 15.44 30.40
C THR A 261 -60.38 16.77 30.12
N TYR A 262 -59.33 17.11 30.87
CA TYR A 262 -58.62 18.38 30.71
C TYR A 262 -57.48 18.36 29.69
N ASN A 263 -56.90 17.20 29.38
CA ASN A 263 -55.70 17.09 28.55
C ASN A 263 -55.96 16.45 27.18
N LEU A 264 -55.11 16.83 26.22
CA LEU A 264 -54.84 16.05 25.02
C LEU A 264 -53.74 15.03 25.31
N PHE A 265 -53.92 13.85 24.75
CA PHE A 265 -52.98 12.74 24.79
C PHE A 265 -52.44 12.48 23.40
N TYR A 266 -51.33 11.76 23.28
CA TYR A 266 -50.63 11.56 22.01
C TYR A 266 -50.20 10.11 21.88
N ILE A 267 -50.32 9.54 20.68
CA ILE A 267 -50.00 8.13 20.46
C ILE A 267 -48.50 7.88 20.43
N SER A 268 -47.73 8.85 19.94
CA SER A 268 -46.28 8.74 19.87
C SER A 268 -45.60 10.08 20.08
N ARG A 269 -44.34 9.99 20.51
CA ARG A 269 -43.45 11.12 20.71
C ARG A 269 -42.15 10.83 19.99
N THR A 270 -41.68 11.80 19.21
CA THR A 270 -40.33 11.80 18.66
C THR A 270 -39.49 12.75 19.52
N PRO A 271 -38.52 12.25 20.32
CA PRO A 271 -37.66 13.10 21.12
C PRO A 271 -36.82 14.03 20.25
N ALA A 272 -36.51 15.23 20.76
CA ALA A 272 -35.59 16.12 20.08
C ALA A 272 -34.22 15.44 19.87
N LYS A 273 -33.64 15.59 18.67
CA LYS A 273 -32.27 15.17 18.38
C LYS A 273 -31.42 16.41 18.12
N PRO A 274 -30.27 16.58 18.81
CA PRO A 274 -29.38 17.70 18.54
C PRO A 274 -28.82 17.62 17.13
N ALA A 275 -28.32 18.75 16.61
CA ALA A 275 -27.57 18.76 15.37
C ALA A 275 -26.33 17.87 15.52
N GLY A 276 -26.09 16.99 14.54
CA GLY A 276 -24.97 16.06 14.53
C GLY A 276 -23.98 16.37 13.41
N SER A 277 -22.74 15.96 13.57
CA SER A 277 -21.78 15.89 12.46
C SER A 277 -21.64 14.45 12.00
N ASN A 278 -21.81 14.23 10.70
CA ASN A 278 -21.53 12.94 10.07
C ASN A 278 -20.23 13.09 9.30
N SER A 279 -19.29 12.17 9.48
CA SER A 279 -18.12 12.06 8.61
C SER A 279 -18.29 10.86 7.68
N SER A 280 -18.03 11.08 6.40
CA SER A 280 -17.95 10.02 5.39
C SER A 280 -16.59 10.08 4.71
N THR A 281 -16.10 8.95 4.22
CA THR A 281 -14.87 8.90 3.44
C THR A 281 -15.22 8.71 1.98
N MET A 282 -14.76 9.62 1.13
CA MET A 282 -14.88 9.51 -0.32
C MET A 282 -13.56 8.99 -0.87
N ASN A 283 -13.64 7.96 -1.70
CA ASN A 283 -12.50 7.44 -2.47
C ASN A 283 -12.43 8.20 -3.78
N ILE A 284 -11.25 8.73 -4.09
CA ILE A 284 -10.93 9.38 -5.35
C ILE A 284 -9.77 8.60 -5.96
N ASP A 285 -9.86 8.25 -7.23
CA ASP A 285 -8.79 7.51 -7.90
C ASP A 285 -7.48 8.32 -7.91
N LEU A 286 -6.36 7.60 -7.93
CA LEU A 286 -5.07 8.24 -8.14
C LEU A 286 -4.99 8.81 -9.56
N ASP A 287 -4.22 9.90 -9.71
CA ASP A 287 -4.03 10.49 -11.02
C ASP A 287 -3.26 9.48 -11.91
N PRO A 288 -3.60 9.36 -13.20
CA PRO A 288 -2.89 8.46 -14.10
C PRO A 288 -1.41 8.86 -14.17
N PHE A 289 -0.55 7.86 -14.07
CA PHE A 289 0.88 8.04 -14.23
C PHE A 289 1.22 8.52 -15.66
N LYS A 290 2.27 9.34 -15.77
CA LYS A 290 2.82 9.79 -17.04
C LYS A 290 4.29 9.42 -17.08
N ASP A 291 4.72 8.81 -18.18
CA ASP A 291 6.12 8.50 -18.41
C ASP A 291 6.96 9.78 -18.35
N GLU A 292 8.17 9.66 -17.79
CA GLU A 292 9.14 10.75 -17.71
C GLU A 292 10.47 10.34 -18.33
N ASP A 293 11.08 11.25 -19.08
CA ASP A 293 12.35 11.04 -19.76
C ASP A 293 13.30 12.21 -19.44
N SER A 294 14.57 11.91 -19.15
CA SER A 294 15.56 12.94 -18.84
C SER A 294 16.97 12.54 -19.25
N GLY A 295 17.65 13.42 -19.98
CA GLY A 295 19.08 13.34 -20.28
C GLY A 295 19.96 14.13 -19.31
N LEU A 296 19.41 14.58 -18.16
CA LEU A 296 20.20 15.31 -17.17
C LEU A 296 21.15 14.36 -16.43
N GLU A 297 22.39 14.80 -16.22
CA GLU A 297 23.38 14.07 -15.42
C GLU A 297 22.89 13.79 -14.00
N GLU A 298 22.08 14.70 -13.44
CA GLU A 298 21.42 14.57 -12.14
C GLU A 298 19.91 14.61 -12.35
N PHE A 299 19.25 13.51 -12.00
CA PHE A 299 17.82 13.30 -12.15
C PHE A 299 17.20 12.99 -10.79
N GLU A 300 16.14 13.71 -10.42
CA GLU A 300 15.39 13.48 -9.19
C GLU A 300 13.93 13.22 -9.53
N TYR A 301 13.42 12.11 -9.01
CA TYR A 301 12.09 11.60 -9.31
C TYR A 301 11.27 11.41 -8.02
N PRO A 302 10.24 12.25 -7.80
CA PRO A 302 9.26 12.04 -6.75
C PRO A 302 8.22 11.00 -7.17
N PHE A 303 8.09 9.91 -6.42
CA PHE A 303 7.00 8.97 -6.68
C PHE A 303 5.64 9.65 -6.41
N PRO A 304 4.59 9.38 -7.23
CA PRO A 304 3.34 10.15 -7.23
C PRO A 304 2.38 9.75 -6.10
N PHE A 305 2.88 9.62 -4.87
CA PHE A 305 2.11 9.20 -3.69
C PHE A 305 1.74 10.37 -2.75
N ASN A 306 2.16 11.58 -3.08
CA ASN A 306 2.06 12.72 -2.19
C ASN A 306 0.59 13.05 -1.86
N ALA A 307 0.27 12.98 -0.58
CA ALA A 307 -0.98 13.43 0.02
C ALA A 307 -1.07 14.98 0.02
N LYS A 308 -1.21 15.61 -1.15
CA LYS A 308 -1.48 17.06 -1.19
C LYS A 308 -2.88 17.34 -0.65
N ASN A 309 -3.05 18.43 0.11
CA ASN A 309 -4.36 19.01 0.48
C ASN A 309 -5.26 18.19 1.44
N GLY A 310 -4.69 17.50 2.42
CA GLY A 310 -5.47 16.86 3.51
C GLY A 310 -6.17 15.55 3.14
N TYR A 311 -5.81 14.96 1.99
CA TYR A 311 -6.22 13.60 1.62
C TYR A 311 -5.28 12.59 2.27
N ARG A 312 -5.77 11.42 2.67
CA ARG A 312 -4.89 10.27 2.95
C ARG A 312 -4.76 9.45 1.68
N VAL A 313 -3.56 9.07 1.29
CA VAL A 313 -3.36 8.15 0.16
C VAL A 313 -3.31 6.74 0.69
N TYR A 314 -3.93 5.80 -0.04
CA TYR A 314 -3.79 4.37 0.18
C TYR A 314 -3.36 3.75 -1.14
N LEU A 315 -2.31 2.92 -1.10
CA LEU A 315 -1.83 2.17 -2.24
C LEU A 315 -2.23 0.71 -2.11
N ARG A 316 -2.70 0.13 -3.21
CA ARG A 316 -2.89 -1.31 -3.39
C ARG A 316 -1.67 -1.95 -4.01
N ASN A 317 -1.20 -1.32 -5.07
CA ASN A 317 -0.08 -1.80 -5.86
C ASN A 317 0.56 -0.61 -6.59
N GLY A 318 1.84 -0.69 -6.85
CA GLY A 318 2.56 0.26 -7.69
C GLY A 318 3.77 -0.41 -8.30
N HIS A 319 3.99 -0.18 -9.58
CA HIS A 319 5.13 -0.73 -10.29
C HIS A 319 5.73 0.33 -11.18
N PHE A 320 6.97 0.70 -10.92
CA PHE A 320 7.70 1.69 -11.69
C PHE A 320 9.01 1.07 -12.18
N SER A 321 9.35 1.33 -13.43
CA SER A 321 10.61 0.92 -14.06
C SER A 321 11.37 2.18 -14.43
N VAL A 322 12.57 2.31 -13.89
CA VAL A 322 13.54 3.34 -14.23
C VAL A 322 14.64 2.68 -15.03
N ARG A 323 14.61 2.86 -16.35
CA ARG A 323 15.58 2.31 -17.29
C ARG A 323 16.63 3.36 -17.61
N LEU A 324 17.89 2.95 -17.51
CA LEU A 324 19.04 3.77 -17.90
C LEU A 324 19.61 3.25 -19.20
N ASP A 325 19.94 4.15 -20.13
CA ASP A 325 20.57 3.78 -21.41
C ASP A 325 21.99 3.23 -21.22
N ASN A 326 22.66 3.63 -20.14
CA ASN A 326 23.91 3.05 -19.68
C ASN A 326 23.92 3.00 -18.15
N ARG A 327 24.77 2.15 -17.59
CA ARG A 327 24.89 1.93 -16.15
C ARG A 327 26.07 2.66 -15.51
N ASN A 328 26.58 3.73 -16.12
CA ASN A 328 27.67 4.55 -15.59
C ASN A 328 27.19 5.48 -14.45
N ILE A 329 26.57 4.89 -13.42
CA ILE A 329 26.01 5.58 -12.25
C ILE A 329 27.13 6.03 -11.32
N THR A 330 27.17 7.32 -10.98
CA THR A 330 28.12 7.89 -10.01
C THR A 330 27.55 7.93 -8.60
N SER A 331 26.24 8.19 -8.49
CA SER A 331 25.51 8.19 -7.22
C SER A 331 24.06 7.80 -7.42
N MET A 332 23.49 7.06 -6.47
CA MET A 332 22.06 6.77 -6.40
C MET A 332 21.59 6.97 -4.96
N THR A 333 20.48 7.67 -4.76
CA THR A 333 19.93 7.92 -3.44
C THR A 333 18.44 7.62 -3.43
N LEU A 334 18.01 6.78 -2.49
CA LEU A 334 16.61 6.59 -2.14
C LEU A 334 16.33 7.32 -0.84
N SER A 335 15.39 8.26 -0.86
CA SER A 335 14.95 9.01 0.32
C SER A 335 13.49 8.71 0.59
N VAL A 336 13.18 8.34 1.84
CA VAL A 336 11.83 8.07 2.31
C VAL A 336 11.50 9.03 3.44
N TYR A 337 10.49 9.87 3.24
CA TYR A 337 10.07 10.90 4.19
C TYR A 337 8.82 10.48 4.95
N SER A 338 8.95 10.03 6.20
CA SER A 338 7.78 9.72 7.03
C SER A 338 6.98 10.98 7.36
N LYS A 339 7.69 12.10 7.54
CA LYS A 339 7.14 13.45 7.67
C LYS A 339 8.03 14.44 6.93
N TYR A 340 7.58 14.91 5.77
CA TYR A 340 8.34 15.80 4.92
C TYR A 340 8.37 17.23 5.50
N PRO A 341 9.53 17.91 5.52
CA PRO A 341 10.87 17.47 5.11
C PRO A 341 11.76 16.97 6.27
N GLN A 342 11.21 16.73 7.46
CA GLN A 342 11.98 16.59 8.70
C GLN A 342 12.47 15.17 8.98
N ASP A 343 11.61 14.17 8.79
CA ASP A 343 11.89 12.79 9.16
C ASP A 343 12.16 11.96 7.90
N VAL A 344 13.45 11.77 7.60
CA VAL A 344 13.92 11.09 6.39
C VAL A 344 14.81 9.90 6.73
N SER A 345 14.57 8.77 6.07
CA SER A 345 15.51 7.65 5.97
C SER A 345 16.14 7.66 4.57
N THR A 346 17.47 7.62 4.50
CA THR A 346 18.19 7.73 3.23
C THR A 346 19.15 6.55 3.02
N TRP A 347 19.12 5.98 1.83
CA TRP A 347 20.10 5.02 1.34
C TRP A 347 20.85 5.65 0.16
N THR A 348 22.14 5.90 0.33
CA THR A 348 23.01 6.52 -0.68
C THR A 348 24.08 5.54 -1.12
N TRP A 349 24.07 5.21 -2.41
CA TRP A 349 25.11 4.46 -3.09
C TRP A 349 26.03 5.44 -3.83
N SER A 350 27.31 5.48 -3.46
CA SER A 350 28.30 6.39 -4.06
C SER A 350 29.49 5.62 -4.63
N ARG A 351 29.98 6.06 -5.80
CA ARG A 351 31.08 5.41 -6.50
C ARG A 351 32.37 5.38 -5.71
N ASP A 352 32.99 4.21 -5.70
CA ASP A 352 34.33 4.02 -5.15
C ASP A 352 35.36 4.75 -6.01
N SER A 353 36.31 5.43 -5.36
CA SER A 353 37.35 6.19 -6.05
C SER A 353 38.36 5.30 -6.78
N ASN A 354 38.52 4.05 -6.34
CA ASN A 354 39.52 3.11 -6.86
C ASN A 354 38.90 2.08 -7.81
N ASN A 355 37.58 1.87 -7.74
CA ASN A 355 36.82 0.97 -8.60
C ASN A 355 35.55 1.65 -9.14
N SER A 356 35.61 2.11 -10.39
CA SER A 356 34.50 2.81 -11.04
C SER A 356 33.24 1.96 -11.24
N ALA A 357 33.33 0.64 -11.10
CA ALA A 357 32.21 -0.28 -11.20
C ALA A 357 31.57 -0.64 -9.84
N LEU A 358 32.09 -0.12 -8.72
CA LEU A 358 31.58 -0.39 -7.38
C LEU A 358 30.95 0.87 -6.78
N LEU A 359 29.76 0.71 -6.21
CA LEU A 359 29.03 1.72 -5.46
C LEU A 359 28.89 1.26 -4.00
N HIS A 360 29.40 2.06 -3.07
CA HIS A 360 29.33 1.80 -1.63
C HIS A 360 28.07 2.40 -1.03
N LEU A 361 27.44 1.65 -0.13
CA LEU A 361 26.24 2.10 0.57
C LEU A 361 26.56 2.85 1.86
N ALA A 362 25.95 4.02 2.02
CA ALA A 362 25.79 4.73 3.28
C ALA A 362 24.30 4.88 3.62
N LYS A 363 23.94 4.63 4.89
CA LYS A 363 22.58 4.80 5.42
C LYS A 363 22.55 5.91 6.46
N THR A 364 21.53 6.76 6.41
CA THR A 364 21.30 7.82 7.41
C THR A 364 19.81 7.91 7.76
N GLY A 365 19.51 8.52 8.92
CA GLY A 365 18.13 8.72 9.40
C GLY A 365 17.63 7.64 10.35
N ASN A 366 16.43 7.87 10.91
CA ASN A 366 15.77 6.89 11.79
C ASN A 366 15.09 5.84 10.92
N THR A 367 15.38 4.55 11.13
CA THR A 367 14.96 3.44 10.25
C THR A 367 13.74 2.73 10.82
N ASP A 368 12.60 3.43 10.91
CA ASP A 368 11.31 2.78 11.20
C ASP A 368 10.81 1.89 10.04
N ILE A 369 11.67 1.68 9.03
CA ILE A 369 11.46 0.80 7.89
C ILE A 369 12.20 -0.50 8.16
N GLU A 370 11.47 -1.59 8.27
CA GLU A 370 11.99 -2.91 8.62
C GLU A 370 12.39 -3.74 7.38
N PRO A 371 13.36 -4.66 7.49
CA PRO A 371 13.68 -5.59 6.41
C PRO A 371 12.56 -6.62 6.20
N VAL A 372 12.44 -7.14 4.98
CA VAL A 372 11.49 -8.22 4.66
C VAL A 372 12.14 -9.58 4.87
N SER A 373 11.59 -10.40 5.77
CA SER A 373 12.14 -11.72 6.14
C SER A 373 11.79 -12.85 5.18
N ASN A 374 10.94 -12.61 4.19
CA ASN A 374 10.40 -13.66 3.33
C ASN A 374 11.37 -14.06 2.21
N GLN A 375 11.32 -15.35 1.84
CA GLN A 375 11.93 -15.82 0.61
C GLN A 375 11.32 -15.09 -0.59
N ASP A 376 12.18 -14.71 -1.53
CA ASP A 376 11.78 -14.08 -2.78
C ASP A 376 11.94 -15.11 -3.90
N SER A 377 10.83 -15.48 -4.55
CA SER A 377 10.83 -16.47 -5.62
C SER A 377 11.53 -15.98 -6.89
N SER A 378 11.87 -14.69 -6.99
CA SER A 378 12.68 -14.15 -8.08
C SER A 378 14.18 -14.20 -7.80
N ASP A 379 14.58 -14.37 -6.53
CA ASP A 379 15.97 -14.36 -6.09
C ASP A 379 16.60 -15.78 -6.19
N PRO A 380 17.53 -16.01 -7.13
CA PRO A 380 18.17 -17.32 -7.28
C PRO A 380 18.92 -17.79 -6.03
N TYR A 381 19.44 -16.87 -5.22
CA TYR A 381 20.19 -17.21 -4.01
C TYR A 381 19.25 -17.71 -2.91
N SER A 382 18.03 -17.17 -2.88
CA SER A 382 16.96 -17.61 -1.98
C SER A 382 16.48 -19.01 -2.35
N ILE A 383 16.20 -19.24 -3.64
CA ILE A 383 15.74 -20.53 -4.18
C ILE A 383 16.75 -21.63 -3.90
N LEU A 384 18.05 -21.34 -4.09
CA LEU A 384 19.14 -22.28 -3.84
C LEU A 384 19.52 -22.38 -2.36
N GLY A 385 18.83 -21.65 -1.48
CA GLY A 385 19.02 -21.73 -0.03
C GLY A 385 20.40 -21.27 0.44
N PHE A 386 21.03 -20.29 -0.22
CA PHE A 386 22.39 -19.85 0.10
C PHE A 386 22.49 -18.93 1.31
N TYR A 387 21.41 -18.30 1.75
CA TYR A 387 21.45 -17.37 2.87
C TYR A 387 21.59 -18.07 4.21
N LYS A 388 22.49 -17.59 5.06
CA LYS A 388 22.58 -18.00 6.47
C LYS A 388 21.42 -17.45 7.29
N LYS A 389 21.09 -16.16 7.10
CA LYS A 389 20.00 -15.43 7.79
C LYS A 389 19.49 -14.28 6.92
N LEU A 390 18.29 -14.41 6.34
CA LEU A 390 17.64 -13.34 5.57
C LEU A 390 16.90 -12.31 6.43
N ALA A 391 16.38 -12.73 7.60
CA ALA A 391 15.42 -11.95 8.37
C ALA A 391 15.93 -10.62 8.95
N GLN A 392 17.20 -10.28 8.76
CA GLN A 392 17.84 -9.10 9.35
C GLN A 392 18.46 -8.15 8.30
N SER A 393 18.31 -8.40 7.00
CA SER A 393 18.85 -7.51 5.95
C SER A 393 17.77 -7.01 5.01
N HIS A 394 17.90 -5.76 4.59
CA HIS A 394 17.12 -5.20 3.49
C HIS A 394 17.58 -5.76 2.15
N PHE A 395 18.79 -6.30 2.06
CA PHE A 395 19.46 -6.64 0.82
C PHE A 395 19.33 -8.10 0.46
N LYS A 396 19.22 -8.37 -0.84
CA LYS A 396 19.11 -9.69 -1.46
C LYS A 396 19.94 -9.77 -2.74
N GLY A 397 20.23 -10.98 -3.17
CA GLY A 397 21.01 -11.32 -4.36
C GLY A 397 22.43 -10.79 -4.28
N THR A 398 22.85 -10.09 -5.34
CA THR A 398 24.20 -9.49 -5.44
C THR A 398 24.43 -8.32 -4.50
N LEU A 399 23.48 -7.95 -3.64
CA LEU A 399 23.66 -6.91 -2.63
C LEU A 399 23.95 -7.49 -1.24
N VAL A 400 23.86 -8.81 -1.06
CA VAL A 400 24.16 -9.43 0.24
C VAL A 400 25.65 -9.59 0.39
N ALA A 401 26.19 -9.25 1.56
CA ALA A 401 27.61 -9.45 1.84
C ALA A 401 28.01 -10.94 1.73
N GLN A 402 29.16 -11.25 1.14
CA GLN A 402 29.67 -12.62 1.02
C GLN A 402 29.66 -13.42 2.35
N PRO A 403 29.99 -12.84 3.54
CA PRO A 403 29.92 -13.56 4.81
C PRO A 403 28.51 -14.05 5.20
N SER A 404 27.45 -13.45 4.67
CA SER A 404 26.05 -13.79 4.92
C SER A 404 25.58 -15.02 4.14
N LEU A 405 26.40 -15.54 3.22
CA LEU A 405 26.14 -16.78 2.48
C LEU A 405 26.75 -18.00 3.18
N ASN A 406 26.06 -19.14 3.08
CA ASN A 406 26.47 -20.42 3.63
C ASN A 406 27.57 -21.10 2.79
N ASP A 407 28.13 -22.18 3.32
CA ASP A 407 29.19 -22.91 2.64
C ASP A 407 28.70 -23.66 1.39
N GLY A 408 27.37 -23.80 1.22
CA GLY A 408 26.78 -24.29 -0.02
C GLY A 408 27.13 -23.41 -1.21
N PHE A 409 27.08 -22.09 -1.06
CA PHE A 409 27.52 -21.14 -2.10
C PHE A 409 29.03 -21.25 -2.39
N LYS A 410 29.84 -21.52 -1.37
CA LYS A 410 31.30 -21.65 -1.52
C LYS A 410 31.71 -22.98 -2.17
N ASN A 411 30.99 -24.05 -1.85
CA ASN A 411 31.31 -25.42 -2.26
C ASN A 411 30.65 -25.81 -3.59
N HIS A 412 29.50 -25.21 -3.89
CA HIS A 412 28.79 -25.30 -5.17
C HIS A 412 28.66 -23.88 -5.67
N VAL A 413 29.74 -23.29 -6.18
CA VAL A 413 29.63 -21.91 -6.69
C VAL A 413 28.77 -21.98 -7.95
N PRO A 414 27.51 -21.53 -7.91
CA PRO A 414 26.68 -21.55 -9.09
C PRO A 414 27.31 -20.59 -10.11
N PRO A 415 27.01 -20.73 -11.40
CA PRO A 415 27.43 -19.75 -12.41
C PRO A 415 26.56 -18.49 -12.28
N LEU A 416 26.59 -17.87 -11.09
CA LEU A 416 25.96 -16.60 -10.75
C LEU A 416 27.04 -15.60 -10.36
N SER A 417 26.71 -14.31 -10.47
CA SER A 417 27.60 -13.23 -10.04
C SER A 417 28.13 -13.41 -8.61
N LEU A 418 29.23 -12.75 -8.27
CA LEU A 418 29.74 -12.77 -6.91
C LEU A 418 29.12 -11.64 -6.07
N PRO A 419 28.72 -11.92 -4.82
CA PRO A 419 28.30 -10.89 -3.87
C PRO A 419 29.48 -9.97 -3.48
N PRO A 420 29.20 -8.73 -3.05
CA PRO A 420 30.19 -7.79 -2.54
C PRO A 420 30.75 -8.22 -1.18
N ALA A 421 31.81 -7.52 -0.76
CA ALA A 421 32.38 -7.68 0.57
C ALA A 421 31.46 -7.16 1.68
N SER A 422 30.72 -6.07 1.41
CA SER A 422 29.86 -5.39 2.40
C SER A 422 28.40 -5.43 1.98
N ASP A 423 27.50 -5.39 2.97
CA ASP A 423 26.06 -5.52 2.75
C ASP A 423 25.49 -4.24 2.14
N GLY A 424 24.76 -4.39 1.04
CA GLY A 424 24.17 -3.31 0.27
C GLY A 424 25.10 -2.65 -0.74
N ASP A 425 26.40 -2.98 -0.76
CA ASP A 425 27.29 -2.54 -1.84
C ASP A 425 26.82 -3.10 -3.17
N PHE A 426 26.99 -2.32 -4.23
CA PHE A 426 26.39 -2.59 -5.52
C PHE A 426 27.46 -2.50 -6.60
N SER A 427 27.66 -3.60 -7.34
CA SER A 427 28.56 -3.61 -8.49
C SER A 427 27.76 -3.49 -9.78
N LEU A 428 28.08 -2.45 -10.56
CA LEU A 428 27.43 -2.09 -11.81
C LEU A 428 27.60 -3.16 -12.89
N VAL A 429 28.74 -3.85 -12.90
CA VAL A 429 29.04 -4.87 -13.93
C VAL A 429 28.61 -6.29 -13.52
N ASN A 430 28.18 -6.49 -12.27
CA ASN A 430 27.86 -7.80 -11.73
C ASN A 430 26.39 -7.97 -11.35
N THR A 431 25.63 -6.89 -11.37
CA THR A 431 24.21 -6.87 -11.06
C THR A 431 23.46 -6.55 -12.35
N ASP A 432 22.59 -7.45 -12.76
CA ASP A 432 21.81 -7.34 -13.99
C ASP A 432 20.80 -6.19 -13.88
N SER A 433 20.02 -6.19 -12.79
CA SER A 433 18.99 -5.20 -12.49
C SER A 433 18.83 -5.00 -10.98
N LEU A 434 18.20 -3.91 -10.59
CA LEU A 434 17.82 -3.64 -9.20
C LEU A 434 16.30 -3.70 -9.04
N THR A 435 15.82 -4.26 -7.93
CA THR A 435 14.39 -4.21 -7.56
C THR A 435 14.23 -3.77 -6.11
N PHE A 436 13.64 -2.61 -5.91
CA PHE A 436 13.20 -2.09 -4.63
C PHE A 436 11.76 -2.52 -4.40
N SER A 437 11.47 -3.11 -3.25
CA SER A 437 10.13 -3.54 -2.85
C SER A 437 9.79 -2.93 -1.51
N MET A 438 8.75 -2.11 -1.47
CA MET A 438 8.27 -1.43 -0.26
C MET A 438 6.80 -1.75 0.00
N GLY A 439 6.42 -1.89 1.26
CA GLY A 439 5.03 -2.15 1.66
C GLY A 439 4.83 -2.11 3.17
N GLN A 440 3.61 -2.36 3.63
CA GLN A 440 3.27 -2.33 5.05
C GLN A 440 2.52 -3.62 5.45
N PRO A 441 3.24 -4.66 5.91
CA PRO A 441 2.61 -5.89 6.40
C PRO A 441 1.60 -5.58 7.50
N GLY A 442 0.41 -6.20 7.45
CA GLY A 442 -0.65 -5.94 8.42
C GLY A 442 -1.50 -4.70 8.12
N PHE A 443 -1.31 -4.06 6.95
CA PHE A 443 -2.08 -2.88 6.49
C PHE A 443 -3.58 -2.96 6.80
N ASN A 444 -4.23 -4.09 6.48
CA ASN A 444 -5.67 -4.28 6.69
C ASN A 444 -6.12 -4.23 8.16
N GLN A 445 -5.19 -4.37 9.12
CA GLN A 445 -5.44 -4.25 10.56
C GLN A 445 -5.14 -2.85 11.10
N GLY A 446 -4.77 -1.89 10.24
CA GLY A 446 -4.37 -0.53 10.62
C GLY A 446 -3.08 -0.48 11.43
N GLN A 447 -2.29 -1.56 11.39
CA GLN A 447 -1.10 -1.77 12.20
C GLN A 447 0.01 -2.37 11.31
N GLY A 448 1.21 -1.81 11.38
CA GLY A 448 2.36 -2.31 10.62
C GLY A 448 3.39 -1.22 10.38
N LYS A 449 4.67 -1.56 10.52
CA LYS A 449 5.76 -0.69 10.07
C LYS A 449 5.96 -0.84 8.57
N TRP A 450 6.50 0.19 7.93
CA TRP A 450 6.92 0.06 6.54
C TRP A 450 8.05 -0.96 6.46
N THR A 451 8.13 -1.64 5.34
CA THR A 451 9.20 -2.59 5.04
C THR A 451 9.87 -2.22 3.74
N LEU A 452 11.17 -2.50 3.64
CA LEU A 452 11.95 -2.32 2.42
C LEU A 452 12.81 -3.55 2.17
N SER A 453 12.78 -4.03 0.93
CA SER A 453 13.73 -5.01 0.42
C SER A 453 14.33 -4.51 -0.90
N VAL A 454 15.63 -4.70 -1.10
CA VAL A 454 16.34 -4.35 -2.32
C VAL A 454 17.05 -5.59 -2.83
N LEU A 455 16.66 -6.05 -4.02
CA LEU A 455 17.24 -7.20 -4.70
C LEU A 455 18.17 -6.71 -5.81
N GLY A 456 19.43 -7.13 -5.75
CA GLY A 456 20.33 -7.10 -6.90
C GLY A 456 20.24 -8.41 -7.66
N GLN A 457 19.68 -8.39 -8.86
CA GLN A 457 19.55 -9.58 -9.68
C GLN A 457 20.94 -10.04 -10.15
N PRO A 458 21.39 -11.26 -9.82
CA PRO A 458 22.66 -11.78 -10.32
C PRO A 458 22.60 -12.08 -11.80
N LEU A 459 23.74 -11.90 -12.48
CA LEU A 459 23.96 -12.45 -13.80
C LEU A 459 23.95 -13.97 -13.72
N LYS A 460 23.48 -14.59 -14.80
CA LYS A 460 23.46 -16.04 -14.97
C LYS A 460 24.40 -16.38 -16.11
N PHE A 461 25.40 -17.20 -15.83
CA PHE A 461 26.35 -17.69 -16.82
C PHE A 461 25.95 -19.09 -17.27
N ALA A 462 26.15 -19.37 -18.56
CA ALA A 462 25.83 -20.66 -19.18
C ALA A 462 27.02 -21.13 -20.04
N PRO A 463 27.30 -22.44 -20.16
CA PRO A 463 28.43 -22.88 -20.97
C PRO A 463 28.29 -22.43 -22.43
N LEU A 464 29.41 -22.07 -23.05
CA LEU A 464 29.49 -21.76 -24.47
C LEU A 464 29.82 -23.02 -25.26
N TYR A 465 29.05 -23.24 -26.32
CA TYR A 465 29.24 -24.36 -27.23
C TYR A 465 29.74 -23.87 -28.60
N ILE A 466 30.79 -24.51 -29.12
CA ILE A 466 31.26 -24.35 -30.50
C ILE A 466 31.16 -25.72 -31.17
N ASN A 467 30.43 -25.81 -32.28
CA ASN A 467 30.20 -27.07 -33.00
C ASN A 467 29.67 -28.20 -32.08
N ASN A 468 28.69 -27.87 -31.21
CA ASN A 468 28.10 -28.77 -30.21
C ASN A 468 29.09 -29.36 -29.18
N LYS A 469 30.29 -28.80 -29.06
CA LYS A 469 31.24 -29.11 -27.98
C LYS A 469 31.38 -27.91 -27.08
N GLU A 470 31.37 -28.15 -25.77
CA GLU A 470 31.62 -27.10 -24.78
C GLU A 470 33.03 -26.54 -25.01
N ALA A 471 33.10 -25.26 -25.36
CA ALA A 471 34.34 -24.54 -25.58
C ALA A 471 34.81 -23.84 -24.30
N VAL A 472 33.86 -23.28 -23.54
CA VAL A 472 34.11 -22.60 -22.27
C VAL A 472 32.97 -22.92 -21.31
N SER A 473 33.29 -23.36 -20.10
CA SER A 473 32.28 -23.62 -19.07
C SER A 473 31.68 -22.33 -18.54
N ALA A 474 30.46 -22.41 -17.98
CA ALA A 474 29.81 -21.25 -17.34
C ALA A 474 30.67 -20.63 -16.23
N MET A 475 31.43 -21.46 -15.52
CA MET A 475 32.34 -21.04 -14.46
C MET A 475 33.56 -20.28 -14.99
N GLN A 476 34.14 -20.75 -16.09
CA GLN A 476 35.24 -20.06 -16.76
C GLN A 476 34.79 -18.70 -17.30
N MET A 477 33.59 -18.62 -17.88
CA MET A 477 33.05 -17.34 -18.31
C MET A 477 32.81 -16.38 -17.16
N ARG A 478 32.17 -16.84 -16.08
CA ARG A 478 31.97 -16.03 -14.90
C ARG A 478 33.30 -15.46 -14.41
N ASN A 479 34.29 -16.33 -14.20
CA ASN A 479 35.60 -15.92 -13.70
C ASN A 479 36.36 -15.02 -14.68
N ALA A 480 36.04 -15.02 -15.98
CA ALA A 480 36.63 -14.09 -16.94
C ALA A 480 36.00 -12.68 -16.86
N CYS A 481 34.84 -12.53 -16.21
CA CYS A 481 34.19 -11.23 -15.98
C CYS A 481 34.65 -10.52 -14.70
N TYR A 482 35.37 -11.22 -13.81
CA TYR A 482 35.92 -10.70 -12.54
C TYR A 482 37.43 -10.63 -12.63
#